data_AF-A0A832UHX7-F1
#
_entry.id   AF-A0A832UHX7-F1
#
_cell.length_a   1.000
_cell.length_b   1.000
_cell.length_c   1.000
_cell.angle_alpha   90.00
_cell.angle_beta   90.00
_cell.angle_gamma   90.00
#
_symmetry.space_group_name_H-M   'P 1'
#
loop_
_entity.id
_entity.type
_entity.pdbx_description
1 polymer ?
#
loop_
_entity_poly.entity_id
_entity_poly.type
_entity_poly.pdbx_seq_one_letter_code
_entity_poly.pdbx_strand_id
1 'polypeptide(L)'
;MVVLGHSAPPNWPHIKYDWVFTDINNLNLNDVVILNFDNHQYTYKVKSKEIVKKGDDVGLGGLPSDSNILTLVSCWPPGKDYKRIAVHAELQIQK
;
A
#
# COMPACT_ATOMS: atom_id res chain seq x y z
N MET A 1 6.34 8.33 -2.82
CA MET A 1 5.37 8.01 -3.91
C MET A 1 4.13 7.37 -3.31
N VAL A 2 2.95 7.61 -3.87
CA VAL A 2 1.69 6.99 -3.42
C VAL A 2 1.06 6.19 -4.56
N VAL A 3 0.64 4.95 -4.28
CA VAL A 3 -0.09 4.08 -5.22
C VAL A 3 -1.44 3.73 -4.61
N LEU A 4 -2.51 4.01 -5.36
CA LEU A 4 -3.89 3.74 -4.95
C LEU A 4 -4.39 2.47 -5.65
N GLY A 5 -5.07 1.60 -4.91
CA GLY A 5 -5.69 0.40 -5.48
C GLY A 5 -7.01 0.04 -4.80
N HIS A 6 -7.91 -0.54 -5.57
CA HIS A 6 -9.23 -0.95 -5.09
C HIS A 6 -9.17 -2.25 -4.28
N SER A 7 -10.02 -2.30 -3.24
CA SER A 7 -10.34 -3.50 -2.48
C SER A 7 -11.79 -3.86 -2.74
N ALA A 8 -12.05 -5.14 -2.93
CA ALA A 8 -13.35 -5.63 -3.35
C ALA A 8 -14.07 -6.38 -2.20
N PRO A 9 -15.41 -6.38 -2.16
CA PRO A 9 -16.16 -7.21 -1.21
C PRO A 9 -16.00 -8.70 -1.53
N PRO A 10 -16.37 -9.60 -0.61
CA PRO A 10 -16.43 -11.03 -0.88
C PRO A 10 -17.27 -11.34 -2.13
N ASN A 11 -16.82 -12.32 -2.92
CA ASN A 11 -17.46 -12.77 -4.18
C ASN A 11 -17.48 -11.74 -5.32
N TRP A 12 -16.64 -10.70 -5.28
CA TRP A 12 -16.50 -9.78 -6.42
C TRP A 12 -15.83 -10.48 -7.61
N PRO A 13 -16.33 -10.28 -8.84
CA PRO A 13 -15.72 -10.87 -10.03
C PRO A 13 -14.32 -10.30 -10.27
N HIS A 14 -13.42 -11.11 -10.83
CA HIS A 14 -12.06 -10.69 -11.15
C HIS A 14 -12.02 -9.86 -12.44
N ILE A 15 -12.52 -8.62 -12.36
CA ILE A 15 -12.56 -7.67 -13.47
C ILE A 15 -11.59 -6.52 -13.22
N LYS A 16 -10.85 -6.12 -14.27
CA LYS A 16 -10.08 -4.86 -14.37
C LYS A 16 -9.23 -4.48 -13.14
N TYR A 17 -8.72 -5.47 -12.41
CA TYR A 17 -7.88 -5.30 -11.20
C TYR A 17 -8.58 -4.68 -9.98
N ASP A 18 -9.91 -4.62 -9.96
CA ASP A 18 -10.70 -4.01 -8.88
C ASP A 18 -10.49 -4.67 -7.50
N TRP A 19 -9.90 -5.86 -7.47
CA TRP A 19 -9.71 -6.69 -6.29
C TRP A 19 -8.26 -6.76 -5.79
N VAL A 20 -7.29 -6.17 -6.50
CA VAL A 20 -5.86 -6.42 -6.26
C VAL A 20 -5.42 -6.01 -4.85
N PHE A 21 -6.03 -4.98 -4.24
CA PHE A 21 -5.70 -4.55 -2.88
C PHE A 21 -6.65 -5.14 -1.81
N THR A 22 -7.47 -6.14 -2.15
CA THR A 22 -8.37 -6.79 -1.18
C THR A 22 -7.61 -7.37 0.02
N ASP A 23 -6.44 -7.96 -0.24
CA ASP A 23 -5.58 -8.60 0.76
C ASP A 23 -4.44 -7.70 1.25
N ILE A 24 -4.49 -6.38 1.00
CA ILE A 24 -3.41 -5.45 1.38
C ILE A 24 -3.07 -5.49 2.88
N ASN A 25 -4.03 -5.82 3.74
CA ASN A 25 -3.82 -5.97 5.19
C ASN A 25 -2.95 -7.18 5.56
N ASN A 26 -2.78 -8.14 4.64
CA ASN A 26 -1.92 -9.30 4.85
C ASN A 26 -0.43 -8.96 4.70
N LEU A 27 -0.08 -7.77 4.17
CA LEU A 27 1.29 -7.29 4.13
C LEU A 27 1.82 -7.07 5.55
N ASN A 28 2.96 -7.67 5.87
CA ASN A 28 3.62 -7.64 7.16
C ASN A 28 4.95 -6.91 7.10
N LEU A 29 5.48 -6.58 8.28
CA LEU A 29 6.80 -5.98 8.41
C LEU A 29 7.85 -6.80 7.67
N ASN A 30 8.67 -6.13 6.86
CA ASN A 30 9.71 -6.69 5.98
C ASN A 30 9.24 -7.46 4.74
N ASP A 31 7.94 -7.55 4.47
CA ASP A 31 7.47 -8.06 3.18
C ASP A 31 8.00 -7.18 2.04
N VAL A 32 8.27 -7.81 0.90
CA VAL A 32 8.90 -7.16 -0.25
C VAL A 32 7.85 -6.64 -1.21
N VAL A 33 7.98 -5.37 -1.60
CA VAL A 33 7.19 -4.75 -2.66
C VAL A 33 8.13 -4.41 -3.82
N ILE A 34 7.86 -4.98 -5.00
CA ILE A 34 8.65 -4.75 -6.20
C ILE A 34 7.92 -3.76 -7.10
N LEU A 35 8.55 -2.62 -7.38
CA LEU A 35 8.07 -1.62 -8.33
C LEU A 35 8.93 -1.69 -9.59
N ASN A 36 8.32 -1.96 -10.74
CA ASN A 36 8.99 -1.85 -12.03
C ASN A 36 8.55 -0.53 -12.69
N PHE A 37 9.49 0.38 -12.92
CA PHE A 37 9.24 1.68 -13.52
C PHE A 37 10.41 2.06 -14.43
N ASP A 38 10.10 2.51 -15.65
CA ASP A 38 11.09 2.94 -16.66
C ASP A 38 12.23 1.91 -16.87
N ASN A 39 11.86 0.63 -17.07
CA ASN A 39 12.79 -0.50 -17.19
C ASN A 39 13.73 -0.74 -15.99
N HIS A 40 13.50 -0.08 -14.85
CA HIS A 40 14.22 -0.29 -13.60
C HIS A 40 13.34 -0.98 -12.57
N GLN A 41 13.93 -1.88 -11.79
CA GLN A 41 13.27 -2.55 -10.68
C GLN A 41 13.72 -1.93 -9.36
N TYR A 42 12.75 -1.49 -8.56
CA TYR A 42 12.95 -0.94 -7.24
C TYR A 42 12.36 -1.88 -6.20
N THR A 43 13.18 -2.32 -5.26
CA THR A 43 12.77 -3.21 -4.18
C THR A 43 12.50 -2.38 -2.93
N TYR A 44 11.28 -2.43 -2.42
CA TYR A 44 10.88 -1.80 -1.18
C TYR A 44 10.63 -2.87 -0.11
N LYS A 45 10.79 -2.52 1.16
CA LYS A 45 10.36 -3.36 2.30
C LYS A 45 9.31 -2.64 3.11
N VAL A 46 8.21 -3.33 3.43
CA VAL A 46 7.16 -2.83 4.31
C VAL A 46 7.75 -2.53 5.69
N LYS A 47 7.42 -1.35 6.23
CA LYS A 47 7.88 -0.86 7.54
C LYS A 47 6.74 -0.65 8.52
N SER A 48 5.58 -0.22 8.03
CA SER A 48 4.41 0.00 8.88
C SER A 48 3.13 -0.12 8.05
N LYS A 49 2.02 -0.35 8.77
CA LYS A 49 0.66 -0.26 8.23
C LYS A 49 -0.25 0.40 9.25
N GLU A 50 -1.18 1.20 8.76
CA GLU A 50 -2.15 1.90 9.61
C GLU A 50 -3.53 2.00 8.97
N ILE A 51 -4.55 2.15 9.81
CA ILE A 51 -5.93 2.39 9.40
C ILE A 51 -6.28 3.83 9.78
N VAL A 52 -6.55 4.67 8.79
CA VAL A 52 -6.91 6.08 8.97
C VAL A 52 -8.37 6.33 8.60
N LYS A 53 -8.97 7.43 9.09
CA LYS A 53 -10.35 7.77 8.70
C LYS A 53 -10.37 8.23 7.24
N LYS A 54 -11.54 8.07 6.61
CA LYS A 54 -11.75 8.61 5.26
C LYS A 54 -11.57 10.13 5.29
N GLY A 55 -10.70 10.65 4.42
CA GLY A 55 -10.40 12.07 4.30
C GLY A 55 -9.20 12.54 5.13
N ASP A 56 -8.67 11.69 6.01
CA ASP A 56 -7.43 11.98 6.73
C ASP A 56 -6.21 11.79 5.82
N ASP A 57 -5.13 12.51 6.13
CA ASP A 57 -3.82 12.29 5.51
C ASP A 57 -3.25 10.93 5.96
N VAL A 58 -2.60 10.22 5.03
CA VAL A 58 -1.95 8.93 5.28
C VAL A 58 -0.50 9.09 5.77
N GLY A 59 0.08 10.29 5.70
CA GLY A 59 1.39 10.61 6.25
C GLY A 59 2.53 9.69 5.78
N LEU A 60 3.56 9.57 6.62
CA LEU A 60 4.76 8.75 6.36
C LEU A 60 4.82 7.48 7.22
N GLY A 61 3.77 7.16 7.98
CA GLY A 61 3.74 5.96 8.83
C GLY A 61 4.87 5.88 9.86
N GLY A 62 5.31 7.04 10.37
CA GLY A 62 6.41 7.16 11.34
C GLY A 62 7.82 7.10 10.74
N LEU A 63 7.95 7.05 9.41
CA LEU A 63 9.25 7.04 8.74
C LEU A 63 9.84 8.45 8.58
N PRO A 64 11.19 8.58 8.56
CA PRO A 64 11.87 9.85 8.32
C PRO A 64 11.50 10.48 6.97
N SER A 65 11.41 11.81 6.90
CA SER A 65 11.01 12.53 5.68
C SER A 65 12.03 12.48 4.54
N ASP A 66 13.28 12.16 4.86
CA ASP A 66 14.38 11.96 3.92
C ASP A 66 14.44 10.52 3.35
N SER A 67 13.60 9.61 3.85
CA SER A 67 13.51 8.24 3.35
C SER A 67 12.74 8.17 2.03
N ASN A 68 13.16 7.29 1.11
CA ASN A 68 12.40 7.02 -0.11
C ASN A 68 11.26 6.05 0.19
N ILE A 69 10.06 6.61 0.37
CA ILE A 69 8.88 5.89 0.83
C ILE A 69 7.89 5.64 -0.32
N LEU A 70 7.44 4.40 -0.43
CA LEU A 70 6.30 3.95 -1.21
C LEU A 70 5.12 3.71 -0.27
N THR A 71 4.03 4.46 -0.45
CA THR A 71 2.78 4.25 0.29
C THR A 71 1.74 3.59 -0.61
N LEU A 72 1.24 2.42 -0.20
CA LEU A 72 0.13 1.72 -0.85
C LEU A 72 -1.16 2.01 -0.07
N VAL A 73 -2.23 2.44 -0.76
CA VAL A 73 -3.49 2.84 -0.10
C VAL A 73 -4.69 2.15 -0.71
N SER A 74 -5.60 1.69 0.15
CA SER A 74 -6.89 1.13 -0.25
C SER A 74 -8.05 1.55 0.66
N CYS A 75 -9.29 1.31 0.21
CA CYS A 75 -10.47 1.41 1.07
C CYS A 75 -10.48 0.31 2.13
N TRP A 76 -11.00 0.61 3.32
CA TRP A 76 -11.08 -0.34 4.41
C TRP A 76 -12.40 -0.23 5.18
N PRO A 77 -13.03 -1.36 5.57
CA PRO A 77 -12.76 -2.74 5.13
C PRO A 77 -12.97 -2.96 3.62
N PRO A 78 -12.53 -4.08 3.04
CA PRO A 78 -12.71 -4.36 1.62
C PRO A 78 -14.17 -4.21 1.15
N GLY A 79 -14.38 -3.49 0.05
CA GLY A 79 -15.71 -3.17 -0.47
C GLY A 79 -16.52 -2.17 0.36
N LYS A 80 -15.93 -1.51 1.36
CA LYS A 80 -16.56 -0.46 2.19
C LYS A 80 -15.70 0.80 2.24
N ASP A 81 -16.34 1.95 2.02
CA ASP A 81 -15.68 3.26 2.00
C ASP A 81 -15.74 3.97 3.35
N TYR A 82 -15.43 3.26 4.44
CA TYR A 82 -15.49 3.82 5.80
C TYR A 82 -14.16 4.41 6.25
N LYS A 83 -13.07 3.73 5.92
CA LYS A 83 -11.70 4.06 6.32
C LYS A 83 -10.75 3.84 5.16
N ARG A 84 -9.48 4.15 5.37
CA ARG A 84 -8.38 3.76 4.48
C ARG A 84 -7.40 2.89 5.24
N ILE A 85 -6.78 1.98 4.53
CA ILE A 85 -5.56 1.30 4.98
C ILE A 85 -4.39 1.85 4.18
N ALA A 86 -3.32 2.24 4.87
CA ALA A 86 -2.07 2.68 4.28
C ALA A 86 -0.96 1.72 4.71
N VAL A 87 -0.17 1.26 3.74
CA VAL A 87 1.03 0.45 3.97
C VAL A 87 2.22 1.25 3.48
N HIS A 88 3.18 1.48 4.37
CA HIS A 88 4.40 2.25 4.07
C HIS A 88 5.57 1.29 3.90
N ALA A 89 6.26 1.42 2.78
CA ALA A 89 7.43 0.63 2.42
C ALA A 89 8.59 1.54 2.07
N GLU A 90 9.81 1.14 2.45
CA GLU A 90 11.02 1.93 2.26
C GLU A 90 11.95 1.27 1.25
N LEU A 91 12.51 2.06 0.34
CA LEU A 91 13.42 1.59 -0.71
C LEU A 91 14.63 0.88 -0.09
N GLN A 92 14.93 -0.31 -0.59
CA GLN A 92 16.16 -1.02 -0.27
C GLN A 92 17.25 -0.56 -1.24
N ILE A 93 18.20 0.24 -0.74
CA ILE A 93 19.41 0.54 -1.49
C ILE A 93 20.31 -0.69 -1.39
N GLN A 94 20.60 -1.34 -2.52
CA GLN A 94 21.63 -2.36 -2.57
C GLN A 94 22.98 -1.66 -2.32
N LYS A 95 23.66 -2.03 -1.23
CA LYS A 95 25.03 -1.63 -0.97
C LYS A 95 26.00 -2.47 -1.78
#